data_AF-A0A1J1E9Z0-F1
#
_entry.id   AF-A0A1J1E9Z0-F1
#
_cell.length_a   1.000
_cell.length_b   1.000
_cell.length_c   1.000
_cell.angle_alpha   90.00
_cell.angle_beta   90.00
_cell.angle_gamma   90.00
#
_symmetry.space_group_name_H-M   'P 1'
#
loop_
_entity.id
_entity.type
_entity.pdbx_description
1 polymer ?
#
loop_
_entity_poly.entity_id
_entity_poly.type
_entity_poly.pdbx_seq_one_letter_code
_entity_poly.pdbx_strand_id
1 'polypeptide(L)'
;MKTNKIFKNLLSLLTIGLVVFSCNKPAETPKTGEDKTDVSPKALELVVTSLKFEKAKNLKDNNVSEFYEKLFITKTPARAKGKDVAADASNNGYPTEFTTVPADIVGDSIINIKLPYNSQFIDLTDKATATATITFKSAVDSINLEVPKITNIKGNSVEISFEINKDHFTLEKLKSANPVIKQVLKFSKTGFTDKVYTVNFKFSQTKSTDSALTVSDANKVTGLGFTKKSSGFNDKIEGTADTTVHNPTKTSTGNGTKESPYALTMTKGTELDNSYVINSTAASFKADALTLPDGAYIDVTDLKSGITHHVAKKPTEQFEIKDNNSSGIQFRVVAQDGKTATHYKLTFTAS
;
A
#
# COMPACT_ATOMS: atom_id res chain seq x y z
N MET A 1 3.00 36.15 -39.78
CA MET A 1 1.74 36.59 -39.15
C MET A 1 0.89 35.33 -38.90
N LYS A 2 0.41 34.95 -37.71
CA LYS A 2 0.26 35.55 -36.38
C LYS A 2 0.44 34.42 -35.34
N THR A 3 1.29 34.62 -34.33
CA THR A 3 1.37 33.77 -33.14
C THR A 3 0.39 34.32 -32.10
N ASN A 4 -0.69 33.59 -31.81
CA ASN A 4 -1.72 34.05 -30.88
C ASN A 4 -1.35 33.70 -29.42
N LYS A 5 -0.93 34.77 -28.73
CA LYS A 5 -1.05 35.11 -27.31
C LYS A 5 -1.92 34.17 -26.44
N ILE A 6 -1.31 33.29 -25.64
CA ILE A 6 -1.92 32.74 -24.41
C ILE A 6 -0.95 32.78 -23.18
N PHE A 7 0.27 33.30 -23.33
CA PHE A 7 1.23 33.47 -22.21
C PHE A 7 1.13 34.83 -21.51
N LYS A 8 -0.04 35.23 -20.98
CA LYS A 8 -0.13 36.47 -20.18
C LYS A 8 -0.85 36.41 -18.84
N ASN A 9 -1.42 35.28 -18.42
CA ASN A 9 -2.15 35.20 -17.14
C ASN A 9 -1.59 34.23 -16.09
N LEU A 10 -0.39 33.64 -16.27
CA LEU A 10 0.18 32.72 -15.29
C LEU A 10 1.15 33.36 -14.27
N LEU A 11 1.24 34.69 -14.21
CA LEU A 11 2.15 35.42 -13.31
C LEU A 11 1.41 36.14 -12.16
N SER A 12 0.12 35.88 -11.95
CA SER A 12 -0.73 36.63 -11.00
C SER A 12 -1.21 35.82 -9.78
N LEU A 13 -0.59 34.69 -9.45
CA LEU A 13 -0.94 33.89 -8.25
C LEU A 13 0.29 33.50 -7.43
N LEU A 14 1.26 34.41 -7.34
CA LEU A 14 2.40 34.32 -6.42
C LEU A 14 2.30 35.42 -5.35
N THR A 15 1.30 35.28 -4.51
CA THR A 15 1.04 36.06 -3.27
C THR A 15 0.11 35.14 -2.46
N ILE A 16 0.44 34.55 -1.32
CA ILE A 16 1.21 35.01 -0.17
C ILE A 16 1.85 33.76 0.48
N GLY A 17 3.16 33.77 0.62
CA GLY A 17 3.91 32.88 1.48
C GLY A 17 5.15 33.65 1.88
N LEU A 18 5.07 34.37 3.00
CA LEU A 18 6.16 35.11 3.61
C LEU A 18 7.36 34.15 3.83
N VAL A 19 8.25 34.07 2.84
CA VAL A 19 9.63 33.75 3.08
C VAL A 19 10.20 35.01 3.69
N VAL A 20 10.35 35.01 5.01
CA VAL A 20 11.18 35.99 5.69
C VAL A 20 12.61 35.72 5.23
N PHE A 21 13.00 36.31 4.10
CA PHE A 21 14.40 36.61 3.85
C PHE A 21 14.79 37.57 4.95
N SER A 22 15.47 37.05 5.97
CA SER A 22 16.27 37.89 6.86
C SER A 22 17.25 38.65 5.99
N CYS A 23 16.94 39.92 5.75
CA CYS A 23 17.93 40.89 5.33
C CYS A 23 18.97 40.94 6.45
N ASN A 24 20.09 40.23 6.27
CA ASN A 24 21.32 40.63 6.94
C ASN A 24 21.63 42.04 6.43
N LYS A 25 21.23 43.03 7.22
CA LYS A 25 21.77 44.39 7.11
C LYS A 25 23.30 44.25 7.23
N PRO A 26 24.11 44.89 6.36
CA PRO A 26 25.53 45.01 6.65
C PRO A 26 25.65 45.69 8.01
N ALA A 27 26.37 45.07 8.93
CA ALA A 27 26.59 45.62 10.26
C ALA A 27 27.19 47.02 10.14
N GLU A 28 26.45 48.04 10.59
CA GLU A 28 27.03 49.34 10.87
C GLU A 28 28.06 49.14 11.97
N THR A 29 29.29 49.60 11.72
CA THR A 29 30.40 49.60 12.69
C THR A 29 29.95 50.17 14.03
N PRO A 30 30.18 49.47 15.16
CA PRO A 30 29.74 49.94 16.47
C PRO A 30 30.50 51.22 16.85
N LYS A 31 29.77 52.27 17.26
CA LYS A 31 30.35 53.33 18.07
C LYS A 31 30.59 52.80 19.48
N THR A 32 31.79 53.05 19.96
CA THR A 32 32.32 52.67 21.27
C THR A 32 31.36 53.07 22.40
N GLY A 33 30.92 52.12 23.25
CA GLY A 33 30.37 52.45 24.57
C GLY A 33 29.06 51.82 25.03
N GLU A 34 28.51 50.78 24.39
CA GLU A 34 27.42 49.99 24.98
C GLU A 34 27.74 48.49 24.95
N ASP A 35 27.89 47.90 26.13
CA ASP A 35 27.84 46.45 26.35
C ASP A 35 26.42 45.94 26.02
N LYS A 36 26.16 45.71 24.73
CA LYS A 36 25.12 44.79 24.28
C LYS A 36 25.84 43.63 23.63
N THR A 37 25.95 42.52 24.36
CA THR A 37 26.25 41.22 23.77
C THR A 37 25.06 40.79 22.89
N ASP A 38 24.95 41.39 21.71
CA ASP A 38 24.16 40.84 20.60
C ASP A 38 24.86 39.57 20.12
N VAL A 39 24.75 38.49 20.90
CA VAL A 39 25.12 37.16 20.44
C VAL A 39 24.03 36.74 19.49
N SER A 40 24.29 36.85 18.19
CA SER A 40 23.43 36.24 17.19
C SER A 40 23.22 34.76 17.55
N PRO A 41 21.96 34.28 17.62
CA PRO A 41 21.68 32.92 18.04
C PRO A 41 22.38 31.94 17.09
N LYS A 42 23.05 30.94 17.67
CA LYS A 42 23.74 29.91 16.88
C LYS A 42 22.71 29.07 16.12
N ALA A 43 23.05 28.60 14.93
CA ALA A 43 22.18 27.67 14.21
C ALA A 43 22.04 26.37 15.01
N LEU A 44 20.83 25.85 15.14
CA LEU A 44 20.61 24.55 15.76
C LEU A 44 21.09 23.44 14.82
N GLU A 45 22.21 22.81 15.17
CA GLU A 45 22.78 21.68 14.44
C GLU A 45 22.02 20.37 14.74
N LEU A 46 20.76 20.31 14.28
CA LEU A 46 19.92 19.12 14.33
C LEU A 46 19.68 18.60 12.92
N VAL A 47 19.93 17.29 12.73
CA VAL A 47 19.73 16.60 11.46
C VAL A 47 18.86 15.37 11.69
N VAL A 48 17.66 15.38 11.13
CA VAL A 48 16.79 14.19 11.03
C VAL A 48 17.33 13.27 9.95
N THR A 49 17.45 11.98 10.25
CA THR A 49 17.95 10.95 9.31
C THR A 49 16.85 10.00 8.84
N SER A 50 15.82 9.78 9.66
CA SER A 50 14.66 8.98 9.27
C SER A 50 13.42 9.27 10.09
N LEU A 51 12.26 9.03 9.49
CA LEU A 51 10.98 8.82 10.16
C LEU A 51 10.53 7.38 9.90
N LYS A 52 10.17 6.67 10.96
CA LYS A 52 9.77 5.25 10.93
C LYS A 52 8.40 5.06 11.53
N PHE A 53 7.49 4.42 10.79
CA PHE A 53 6.16 4.04 11.26
C PHE A 53 6.14 2.54 11.53
N GLU A 54 5.88 2.16 12.77
CA GLU A 54 5.82 0.75 13.18
C GLU A 54 4.37 0.35 13.40
N LYS A 55 3.97 -0.83 12.89
CA LYS A 55 2.64 -1.41 13.10
C LYS A 55 2.29 -1.48 14.58
N ALA A 56 3.23 -1.92 15.41
CA ALA A 56 3.04 -2.07 16.86
C ALA A 56 2.72 -0.75 17.59
N LYS A 57 3.11 0.39 17.02
CA LYS A 57 2.82 1.73 17.54
C LYS A 57 1.57 2.36 16.92
N ASN A 58 1.02 1.74 15.87
CA ASN A 58 -0.13 2.20 15.13
C ASN A 58 -1.28 1.19 15.28
N LEU A 59 -1.59 0.84 16.52
CA LEU A 59 -2.72 0.00 16.89
C LEU A 59 -3.87 0.85 17.47
N LYS A 60 -5.10 0.40 17.27
CA LYS A 60 -6.27 0.82 18.01
C LYS A 60 -6.79 -0.40 18.76
N ASP A 61 -6.68 -0.35 20.08
CA ASP A 61 -6.87 -1.50 20.96
C ASP A 61 -5.96 -2.68 20.52
N ASN A 62 -6.54 -3.84 20.23
CA ASN A 62 -5.80 -5.01 19.74
C ASN A 62 -5.78 -5.13 18.20
N ASN A 63 -6.19 -4.09 17.46
CA ASN A 63 -6.25 -4.11 16.00
C ASN A 63 -5.32 -3.06 15.37
N VAL A 64 -4.93 -3.29 14.12
CA VAL A 64 -4.26 -2.29 13.28
C VAL A 64 -5.15 -1.04 13.19
N SER A 65 -4.56 0.16 13.34
CA SER A 65 -5.31 1.42 13.26
C SER A 65 -5.85 1.65 11.85
N GLU A 66 -6.91 2.45 11.73
CA GLU A 66 -7.49 2.77 10.43
C GLU A 66 -6.47 3.43 9.49
N PHE A 67 -5.66 4.37 9.99
CA PHE A 67 -4.57 4.98 9.21
C PHE A 67 -3.69 3.92 8.58
N TYR A 68 -3.20 2.97 9.37
CA TYR A 68 -2.28 1.95 8.90
C TYR A 68 -2.99 0.92 7.99
N GLU A 69 -4.23 0.56 8.30
CA GLU A 69 -5.06 -0.34 7.48
C GLU A 69 -5.24 0.20 6.06
N LYS A 70 -5.63 1.48 5.91
CA LYS A 70 -5.96 2.07 4.60
C LYS A 70 -4.75 2.22 3.68
N LEU A 71 -3.52 2.18 4.18
CA LEU A 71 -2.31 2.22 3.35
C LEU A 71 -2.15 0.99 2.46
N PHE A 72 -2.85 -0.10 2.75
CA PHE A 72 -2.68 -1.36 2.03
C PHE A 72 -3.95 -1.75 1.31
N ILE A 73 -3.77 -2.30 0.10
CA ILE A 73 -4.86 -2.91 -0.65
C ILE A 73 -5.45 -4.03 0.21
N THR A 74 -6.78 -4.02 0.32
CA THR A 74 -7.56 -5.11 0.90
C THR A 74 -7.34 -6.35 0.05
N LYS A 75 -6.44 -7.23 0.49
CA LYS A 75 -6.17 -8.50 -0.18
C LYS A 75 -7.39 -9.42 -0.10
N THR A 76 -7.40 -10.45 -0.95
CA THR A 76 -8.28 -11.61 -0.80
C THR A 76 -7.41 -12.85 -0.59
N PRO A 77 -7.51 -13.56 0.55
CA PRO A 77 -8.36 -13.24 1.71
C PRO A 77 -7.94 -11.94 2.42
N ALA A 78 -8.88 -11.35 3.17
CA ALA A 78 -8.64 -10.09 3.87
C ALA A 78 -7.52 -10.23 4.91
N ARG A 79 -6.69 -9.18 5.07
CA ARG A 79 -5.63 -9.16 6.07
C ARG A 79 -6.25 -9.24 7.48
N ALA A 80 -5.65 -10.04 8.36
CA ALA A 80 -6.11 -10.15 9.74
C ALA A 80 -5.81 -8.85 10.49
N LYS A 81 -6.86 -8.21 11.03
CA LYS A 81 -6.72 -6.91 11.70
C LYS A 81 -6.06 -7.00 13.07
N GLY A 82 -6.13 -8.17 13.72
CA GLY A 82 -5.56 -8.38 15.05
C GLY A 82 -4.04 -8.11 15.07
N LYS A 83 -3.55 -7.61 16.20
CA LYS A 83 -2.12 -7.34 16.43
C LYS A 83 -1.25 -8.59 16.27
N ASP A 84 -1.81 -9.73 16.69
CA ASP A 84 -1.14 -11.01 16.75
C ASP A 84 -1.11 -11.67 15.38
N VAL A 85 0.00 -12.34 15.10
CA VAL A 85 0.18 -13.16 13.91
C VAL A 85 -0.30 -14.56 14.24
N ALA A 86 -1.05 -15.20 13.34
CA ALA A 86 -1.41 -16.61 13.51
C ALA A 86 -0.13 -17.46 13.68
N ALA A 87 -0.21 -18.54 14.46
CA ALA A 87 0.96 -19.34 14.83
C ALA A 87 1.75 -19.91 13.62
N ASP A 88 1.07 -20.04 12.48
CA ASP A 88 1.57 -20.55 11.21
C ASP A 88 1.88 -19.45 10.17
N ALA A 89 1.74 -18.17 10.54
CA ALA A 89 1.99 -17.05 9.65
C ALA A 89 3.23 -16.24 10.07
N SER A 90 3.92 -15.64 9.10
CA SER A 90 5.04 -14.74 9.35
C SER A 90 4.60 -13.29 9.60
N ASN A 91 3.39 -12.91 9.16
CA ASN A 91 2.72 -11.66 9.49
C ASN A 91 1.19 -11.79 9.35
N ASN A 92 0.43 -10.86 9.92
CA ASN A 92 -1.03 -10.77 9.80
C ASN A 92 -1.49 -10.15 8.47
N GLY A 93 -0.61 -10.13 7.48
CA GLY A 93 -0.77 -9.41 6.23
C GLY A 93 -0.25 -7.97 6.28
N TYR A 94 0.02 -7.34 7.41
CA TYR A 94 0.53 -5.95 7.43
C TYR A 94 2.05 -5.92 7.62
N PRO A 95 2.81 -5.14 6.83
CA PRO A 95 4.23 -4.91 7.10
C PRO A 95 4.46 -4.45 8.54
N THR A 96 5.57 -4.88 9.13
CA THR A 96 5.94 -4.52 10.51
C THR A 96 6.26 -3.04 10.64
N GLU A 97 6.87 -2.46 9.60
CA GLU A 97 7.22 -1.05 9.55
C GLU A 97 7.37 -0.54 8.12
N PHE A 98 7.42 0.78 7.99
CA PHE A 98 7.97 1.48 6.83
C PHE A 98 8.73 2.72 7.28
N THR A 99 9.87 2.99 6.63
CA THR A 99 10.84 4.00 7.06
C THR A 99 11.26 4.85 5.87
N THR A 100 11.42 6.16 6.08
CA THR A 100 12.02 7.05 5.06
C THR A 100 13.49 6.71 4.85
N VAL A 101 13.96 6.79 3.61
CA VAL A 101 15.40 6.68 3.29
C VAL A 101 16.04 8.08 3.20
N PRO A 102 17.39 8.21 3.22
CA PRO A 102 18.05 9.51 3.14
C PRO A 102 17.60 10.38 1.95
N ALA A 103 17.33 9.76 0.80
CA ALA A 103 16.85 10.45 -0.40
C ALA A 103 15.43 11.06 -0.27
N ASP A 104 14.67 10.67 0.77
CA ASP A 104 13.36 11.24 1.06
C ASP A 104 13.45 12.57 1.82
N ILE A 105 14.59 12.84 2.44
CA ILE A 105 14.90 14.07 3.16
C ILE A 105 15.65 14.98 2.19
N VAL A 106 14.96 16.00 1.70
CA VAL A 106 15.47 16.91 0.67
C VAL A 106 16.05 18.14 1.35
N GLY A 107 17.38 18.24 1.28
CA GLY A 107 18.13 19.26 1.99
C GLY A 107 17.85 19.21 3.49
N ASP A 108 17.70 20.39 4.08
CA ASP A 108 17.64 20.58 5.53
C ASP A 108 16.25 20.94 6.05
N SER A 109 15.21 20.79 5.23
CA SER A 109 13.89 21.38 5.49
C SER A 109 12.68 20.57 5.03
N ILE A 110 12.83 19.53 4.19
CA ILE A 110 11.69 18.77 3.66
C ILE A 110 11.89 17.28 3.91
N ILE A 111 10.89 16.63 4.49
CA ILE A 111 10.83 15.18 4.70
C ILE A 111 9.65 14.63 3.91
N ASN A 112 9.93 13.76 2.94
CA ASN A 112 8.89 13.13 2.12
C ASN A 112 8.57 11.72 2.63
N ILE A 113 7.49 11.57 3.37
CA ILE A 113 7.00 10.24 3.76
C ILE A 113 6.37 9.58 2.54
N LYS A 114 7.05 8.56 2.01
CA LYS A 114 6.57 7.69 0.92
C LYS A 114 5.76 6.53 1.50
N LEU A 115 4.46 6.72 1.60
CA LEU A 115 3.52 5.72 2.07
C LEU A 115 3.39 4.56 1.04
N PRO A 116 3.12 3.32 1.49
CA PRO A 116 2.79 2.21 0.59
C PRO A 116 1.64 2.60 -0.35
N TYR A 117 1.79 2.34 -1.65
CA TYR A 117 0.78 2.71 -2.63
C TYR A 117 -0.43 1.77 -2.54
N ASN A 118 -1.62 2.36 -2.52
CA ASN A 118 -2.90 1.65 -2.57
C ASN A 118 -3.75 2.20 -3.73
N SER A 119 -3.94 1.41 -4.78
CA SER A 119 -4.79 1.79 -5.92
C SER A 119 -6.28 1.80 -5.59
N GLN A 120 -6.68 1.03 -4.57
CA GLN A 120 -8.05 0.89 -4.04
C GLN A 120 -8.20 1.65 -2.71
N PHE A 121 -7.46 2.76 -2.56
CA PHE A 121 -7.49 3.53 -1.33
C PHE A 121 -8.90 4.03 -1.02
N ILE A 122 -9.35 3.75 0.20
CA ILE A 122 -10.61 4.26 0.75
C ILE A 122 -10.23 5.29 1.79
N ASP A 123 -10.80 6.48 1.67
CA ASP A 123 -10.56 7.59 2.58
C ASP A 123 -10.88 7.20 4.04
N LEU A 124 -10.22 7.89 4.97
CA LEU A 124 -10.45 7.69 6.40
C LEU A 124 -11.89 8.09 6.77
N THR A 125 -12.51 7.32 7.65
CA THR A 125 -13.88 7.59 8.13
C THR A 125 -13.93 8.80 9.07
N ASP A 126 -12.89 8.97 9.88
CA ASP A 126 -12.67 10.11 10.77
C ASP A 126 -11.18 10.50 10.78
N LYS A 127 -10.84 11.58 11.49
CA LYS A 127 -9.45 11.93 11.78
C LYS A 127 -8.74 10.75 12.46
N ALA A 128 -7.50 10.50 12.04
CA ALA A 128 -6.69 9.41 12.57
C ALA A 128 -5.42 9.94 13.24
N THR A 129 -4.81 9.12 14.09
CA THR A 129 -3.46 9.39 14.62
C THR A 129 -2.47 8.42 14.00
N ALA A 130 -1.33 8.94 13.56
CA ALA A 130 -0.22 8.16 13.04
C ALA A 130 1.02 8.40 13.89
N THR A 131 1.54 7.36 14.52
CA THR A 131 2.73 7.44 15.39
C THR A 131 3.98 7.03 14.63
N ALA A 132 5.01 7.86 14.71
CA ALA A 132 6.30 7.66 14.07
C ALA A 132 7.45 7.86 15.04
N THR A 133 8.58 7.21 14.79
CA THR A 133 9.85 7.46 15.46
C THR A 133 10.73 8.31 14.54
N ILE A 134 11.10 9.50 14.98
CA ILE A 134 12.14 10.32 14.34
C ILE A 134 13.50 9.84 14.84
N THR A 135 14.44 9.65 13.92
CA THR A 135 15.86 9.39 14.25
C THR A 135 16.70 10.60 13.88
N PHE A 136 17.65 10.94 14.75
CA PHE A 136 18.61 12.02 14.55
C PHE A 136 19.98 11.45 14.16
N LYS A 137 20.78 12.23 13.43
CA LYS A 137 22.14 11.86 13.03
C LYS A 137 23.07 11.67 14.24
N SER A 138 22.88 12.50 15.25
CA SER A 138 23.66 12.52 16.49
C SER A 138 22.73 12.70 17.68
N ALA A 139 23.18 12.30 18.87
CA ALA A 139 22.42 12.48 20.09
C ALA A 139 22.12 13.96 20.32
N VAL A 140 20.85 14.28 20.52
CA VAL A 140 20.40 15.61 20.90
C VAL A 140 20.26 15.69 22.42
N ASP A 141 20.35 16.90 22.97
CA ASP A 141 20.13 17.15 24.40
C ASP A 141 19.35 18.45 24.60
N SER A 142 18.27 18.34 25.37
CA SER A 142 17.34 19.43 25.71
C SER A 142 16.82 20.21 24.50
N ILE A 143 16.38 19.47 23.47
CA ILE A 143 15.63 20.02 22.34
C ILE A 143 14.14 19.95 22.63
N ASN A 144 13.38 20.97 22.23
CA ASN A 144 11.93 20.90 22.22
C ASN A 144 11.42 20.74 20.79
N LEU A 145 10.34 19.99 20.61
CA LEU A 145 9.50 20.02 19.42
C LEU A 145 8.26 20.83 19.78
N GLU A 146 8.00 21.93 19.08
CA GLU A 146 6.87 22.82 19.38
C GLU A 146 5.54 22.26 18.87
N VAL A 147 5.59 21.51 17.76
CA VAL A 147 4.42 20.94 17.09
C VAL A 147 4.77 19.56 16.51
N PRO A 148 4.14 18.46 16.97
CA PRO A 148 3.41 18.33 18.25
C PRO A 148 4.32 18.64 19.45
N LYS A 149 3.76 19.16 20.55
CA LYS A 149 4.55 19.62 21.70
C LYS A 149 5.21 18.47 22.45
N ILE A 150 6.54 18.40 22.39
CA ILE A 150 7.38 17.49 23.19
C ILE A 150 8.54 18.30 23.76
N THR A 151 8.75 18.23 25.06
CA THR A 151 9.80 18.99 25.74
C THR A 151 10.98 18.10 26.12
N ASN A 152 12.17 18.71 26.18
CA ASN A 152 13.38 18.08 26.71
C ASN A 152 13.74 16.73 26.04
N ILE A 153 13.69 16.68 24.71
CA ILE A 153 14.13 15.54 23.91
C ILE A 153 15.63 15.31 24.14
N LYS A 154 15.98 14.04 24.42
CA LYS A 154 17.36 13.58 24.62
C LYS A 154 17.61 12.27 23.84
N GLY A 155 18.83 12.08 23.37
CA GLY A 155 19.27 10.86 22.68
C GLY A 155 19.12 10.92 21.16
N ASN A 156 19.11 9.75 20.51
CA ASN A 156 19.17 9.64 19.05
C ASN A 156 17.80 9.55 18.37
N SER A 157 16.71 9.53 19.13
CA SER A 157 15.38 9.36 18.57
C SER A 157 14.30 9.92 19.48
N VAL A 158 13.16 10.25 18.88
CA VAL A 158 11.96 10.67 19.60
C VAL A 158 10.72 10.09 18.91
N GLU A 159 9.76 9.62 19.69
CA GLU A 159 8.45 9.23 19.18
C GLU A 159 7.53 10.45 19.07
N ILE A 160 6.80 10.55 17.96
CA ILE A 160 5.87 11.63 17.69
C ILE A 160 4.56 11.08 17.12
N SER A 161 3.47 11.79 17.35
CA SER A 161 2.16 11.46 16.80
C SER A 161 1.64 12.58 15.91
N PHE A 162 1.27 12.23 14.68
CA PHE A 162 0.65 13.14 13.73
C PHE A 162 -0.88 12.97 13.77
N GLU A 163 -1.61 14.07 13.84
CA GLU A 163 -3.03 14.06 13.50
C GLU A 163 -3.17 14.06 11.97
N ILE A 164 -3.88 13.06 11.44
CA ILE A 164 -4.13 12.87 10.02
C ILE A 164 -5.58 13.29 9.75
N ASN A 165 -5.74 14.43 9.09
CA ASN A 165 -7.05 14.93 8.68
C ASN A 165 -7.60 14.09 7.52
N LYS A 166 -8.80 13.52 7.70
CA LYS A 166 -9.44 12.66 6.70
C LYS A 166 -9.71 13.34 5.36
N ASP A 167 -10.10 14.62 5.37
CA ASP A 167 -10.45 15.39 4.17
C ASP A 167 -9.19 15.71 3.34
N HIS A 168 -8.02 15.64 3.95
CA HIS A 168 -6.73 15.84 3.29
C HIS A 168 -6.06 14.52 2.90
N PHE A 169 -6.36 13.44 3.61
CA PHE A 169 -5.80 12.11 3.41
C PHE A 169 -6.64 11.29 2.43
N THR A 170 -6.72 11.79 1.19
CA THR A 170 -7.50 11.19 0.10
C THR A 170 -6.60 10.64 -1.01
N LEU A 171 -7.11 9.70 -1.81
CA LEU A 171 -6.37 9.09 -2.93
C LEU A 171 -5.79 10.14 -3.90
N GLU A 172 -6.57 11.16 -4.24
CA GLU A 172 -6.16 12.24 -5.14
C GLU A 172 -4.98 13.04 -4.56
N LYS A 173 -5.09 13.45 -3.31
CA LYS A 173 -4.07 14.27 -2.63
C LYS A 173 -2.78 13.49 -2.38
N LEU A 174 -2.88 12.20 -2.06
CA LEU A 174 -1.73 11.31 -1.87
C LEU A 174 -1.00 10.97 -3.17
N LYS A 175 -1.69 11.04 -4.32
CA LYS A 175 -1.09 10.88 -5.67
C LYS A 175 -0.50 12.18 -6.22
N SER A 176 -0.89 13.34 -5.69
CA SER A 176 -0.43 14.65 -6.17
C SER A 176 1.08 14.81 -6.06
N ALA A 177 1.69 15.45 -7.07
CA ALA A 177 3.09 15.86 -7.03
C ALA A 177 3.35 16.92 -5.93
N ASN A 178 2.32 17.70 -5.59
CA ASN A 178 2.33 18.71 -4.54
C ASN A 178 1.37 18.28 -3.42
N PRO A 179 1.81 17.43 -2.47
CA PRO A 179 0.96 16.93 -1.41
C PRO A 179 0.48 18.07 -0.49
N VAL A 180 -0.81 18.03 -0.16
CA VAL A 180 -1.50 19.01 0.70
C VAL A 180 -1.41 18.63 2.18
N ILE A 181 -1.00 17.39 2.49
CA ILE A 181 -0.84 16.87 3.84
C ILE A 181 0.53 17.28 4.37
N LYS A 182 0.64 18.56 4.74
CA LYS A 182 1.85 19.17 5.28
C LYS A 182 1.76 19.21 6.79
N GLN A 183 2.69 18.54 7.46
CA GLN A 183 2.92 18.69 8.90
C GLN A 183 4.22 19.47 9.09
N VAL A 184 4.28 20.32 10.11
CA VAL A 184 5.48 21.12 10.41
C VAL A 184 6.08 20.62 11.71
N LEU A 185 7.34 20.21 11.66
CA LEU A 185 8.14 19.89 12.83
C LEU A 185 9.05 21.07 13.11
N LYS A 186 8.81 21.77 14.21
CA LYS A 186 9.61 22.92 14.64
C LYS A 186 10.40 22.55 15.88
N PHE A 187 11.71 22.39 15.73
CA PHE A 187 12.63 22.11 16.82
C PHE A 187 13.26 23.40 17.35
N SER A 188 13.25 23.59 18.66
CA SER A 188 13.77 24.77 19.34
C SER A 188 14.76 24.39 20.46
N LYS A 189 15.69 25.29 20.74
CA LYS A 189 16.61 25.23 21.89
C LYS A 189 16.99 26.65 22.30
N THR A 190 16.95 26.95 23.59
CA THR A 190 17.33 28.27 24.11
C THR A 190 18.74 28.65 23.64
N GLY A 191 18.87 29.87 23.09
CA GLY A 191 20.14 30.37 22.56
C GLY A 191 20.45 29.95 21.11
N PHE A 192 19.54 29.21 20.46
CA PHE A 192 19.69 28.76 19.07
C PHE A 192 18.51 29.21 18.21
N THR A 193 18.75 29.33 16.90
CA THR A 193 17.68 29.51 15.91
C THR A 193 16.95 28.18 15.67
N ASP A 194 15.63 28.24 15.57
CA ASP A 194 14.79 27.07 15.35
C ASP A 194 15.13 26.32 14.05
N LYS A 195 15.05 24.98 14.10
CA LYS A 195 15.15 24.10 12.92
C LYS A 195 13.75 23.63 12.53
N VAL A 196 13.36 23.86 11.28
CA VAL A 196 12.00 23.55 10.81
C VAL A 196 12.06 22.54 9.67
N TYR A 197 11.29 21.45 9.81
CA TYR A 197 11.04 20.50 8.75
C TYR A 197 9.56 20.53 8.33
N THR A 198 9.33 20.57 7.02
CA THR A 198 8.02 20.29 6.43
C THR A 198 7.95 18.81 6.08
N VAL A 199 7.00 18.12 6.67
CA VAL A 199 6.73 16.70 6.45
C VAL A 199 5.58 16.56 5.46
N ASN A 200 5.84 15.91 4.34
CA ASN A 200 4.88 15.66 3.27
C ASN A 200 4.50 14.18 3.24
N PHE A 201 3.21 13.86 3.39
CA PHE A 201 2.70 12.51 3.15
C PHE A 201 2.30 12.36 1.68
N LYS A 202 2.85 11.34 1.01
CA LYS A 202 2.51 10.98 -0.36
C LYS A 202 2.66 9.49 -0.59
N PHE A 203 1.97 8.93 -1.56
CA PHE A 203 2.25 7.56 -1.93
C PHE A 203 3.63 7.43 -2.59
N SER A 204 4.24 6.27 -2.37
CA SER A 204 5.42 5.82 -3.10
C SER A 204 5.13 5.80 -4.61
N GLN A 205 6.12 6.24 -5.39
CA GLN A 205 6.10 6.08 -6.84
C GLN A 205 6.60 4.70 -7.26
N THR A 206 7.30 4.00 -6.37
CA THR A 206 7.66 2.60 -6.54
C THR A 206 6.44 1.76 -6.20
N LYS A 207 5.84 1.16 -7.24
CA LYS A 207 4.62 0.36 -7.15
C LYS A 207 4.89 -0.98 -7.82
N SER A 208 4.46 -2.07 -7.20
CA SER A 208 4.57 -3.38 -7.84
C SER A 208 3.66 -3.45 -9.06
N THR A 209 4.22 -3.92 -10.17
CA THR A 209 3.47 -4.30 -11.38
C THR A 209 3.20 -5.81 -11.40
N ASP A 210 3.59 -6.53 -10.35
CA ASP A 210 3.40 -7.97 -10.30
C ASP A 210 1.92 -8.31 -10.10
N SER A 211 1.41 -9.14 -11.01
CA SER A 211 0.01 -9.60 -11.07
C SER A 211 -0.10 -11.08 -11.43
N ALA A 212 1.03 -11.78 -11.56
CA ALA A 212 1.00 -13.20 -11.89
C ALA A 212 0.77 -14.04 -10.63
N LEU A 213 -0.11 -15.03 -10.70
CA LEU A 213 -0.20 -16.07 -9.68
C LEU A 213 1.08 -16.92 -9.75
N THR A 214 1.59 -17.34 -8.61
CA THR A 214 2.76 -18.22 -8.54
C THR A 214 2.47 -19.55 -9.22
N VAL A 215 3.42 -20.00 -10.04
CA VAL A 215 3.37 -21.29 -10.75
C VAL A 215 4.62 -22.07 -10.38
N SER A 216 4.45 -23.34 -10.02
CA SER A 216 5.54 -24.28 -9.75
C SER A 216 6.15 -24.84 -11.03
N ASP A 217 7.29 -25.51 -10.90
CA ASP A 217 8.00 -26.17 -12.01
C ASP A 217 7.15 -27.27 -12.69
N ALA A 218 6.17 -27.83 -11.99
CA ALA A 218 5.20 -28.80 -12.53
C ALA A 218 3.99 -28.14 -13.21
N ASN A 219 4.08 -26.85 -13.55
CA ASN A 219 2.99 -26.03 -14.08
C ASN A 219 1.76 -25.90 -13.16
N LYS A 220 1.83 -26.28 -11.88
CA LYS A 220 0.73 -26.05 -10.93
C LYS A 220 0.71 -24.60 -10.48
N VAL A 221 -0.46 -23.96 -10.55
CA VAL A 221 -0.69 -22.59 -10.06
C VAL A 221 -0.87 -22.61 -8.54
N THR A 222 0.24 -22.60 -7.80
CA THR A 222 0.24 -22.71 -6.34
C THR A 222 -0.42 -21.52 -5.64
N GLY A 223 -0.55 -20.38 -6.34
CA GLY A 223 -1.29 -19.22 -5.85
C GLY A 223 -2.81 -19.41 -5.76
N LEU A 224 -3.37 -20.48 -6.32
CA LEU A 224 -4.80 -20.76 -6.34
C LEU A 224 -5.07 -22.23 -6.00
N GLY A 225 -5.85 -22.50 -4.96
CA GLY A 225 -6.06 -23.85 -4.45
C GLY A 225 -7.48 -24.14 -3.97
N PHE A 226 -7.87 -25.41 -4.10
CA PHE A 226 -9.17 -25.96 -3.74
C PHE A 226 -8.98 -27.17 -2.83
N THR A 227 -9.75 -27.27 -1.76
CA THR A 227 -9.70 -28.41 -0.84
C THR A 227 -11.02 -29.14 -0.86
N LYS A 228 -10.99 -30.48 -0.92
CA LYS A 228 -12.21 -31.30 -0.89
C LYS A 228 -13.02 -31.02 0.36
N LYS A 229 -14.34 -30.90 0.21
CA LYS A 229 -15.29 -30.87 1.32
C LYS A 229 -16.13 -32.14 1.32
N SER A 230 -16.60 -32.56 2.50
CA SER A 230 -17.47 -33.73 2.63
C SER A 230 -18.84 -33.54 1.97
N SER A 231 -19.31 -32.29 1.86
CA SER A 231 -20.57 -31.90 1.23
C SER A 231 -20.56 -30.43 0.86
N GLY A 232 -21.32 -30.03 -0.17
CA GLY A 232 -21.45 -28.63 -0.59
C GLY A 232 -20.51 -28.27 -1.74
N PHE A 233 -19.81 -27.13 -1.63
CA PHE A 233 -18.80 -26.75 -2.61
C PHE A 233 -17.54 -27.62 -2.47
N ASN A 234 -16.81 -27.83 -3.56
CA ASN A 234 -15.60 -28.64 -3.64
C ASN A 234 -15.77 -30.12 -3.25
N ASP A 235 -16.99 -30.67 -3.21
CA ASP A 235 -17.21 -32.10 -2.96
C ASP A 235 -16.64 -32.99 -4.07
N LYS A 236 -16.40 -32.41 -5.26
CA LYS A 236 -15.80 -33.05 -6.43
C LYS A 236 -14.28 -32.86 -6.57
N ILE A 237 -13.61 -32.26 -5.59
CA ILE A 237 -12.14 -32.25 -5.56
C ILE A 237 -11.64 -33.65 -5.15
N GLU A 238 -10.52 -34.09 -5.72
CA GLU A 238 -9.88 -35.36 -5.37
C GLU A 238 -9.35 -35.36 -3.91
N GLY A 239 -9.05 -36.54 -3.35
CA GLY A 239 -8.40 -36.66 -2.05
C GLY A 239 -9.33 -36.76 -0.83
N THR A 240 -8.74 -36.54 0.36
CA THR A 240 -9.44 -36.61 1.66
C THR A 240 -9.95 -35.23 2.06
N ALA A 241 -11.18 -35.16 2.57
CA ALA A 241 -11.81 -33.91 2.98
C ALA A 241 -10.91 -33.07 3.91
N ASP A 242 -10.83 -31.77 3.66
CA ASP A 242 -10.18 -30.75 4.49
C ASP A 242 -8.66 -30.88 4.71
N THR A 243 -7.97 -31.77 3.98
CA THR A 243 -6.54 -32.04 4.22
C THR A 243 -5.61 -31.62 3.10
N THR A 244 -6.03 -31.78 1.83
CA THR A 244 -5.15 -31.63 0.67
C THR A 244 -5.60 -30.49 -0.23
N VAL A 245 -4.70 -29.56 -0.53
CA VAL A 245 -4.93 -28.47 -1.48
C VAL A 245 -4.60 -28.95 -2.88
N HIS A 246 -5.58 -28.87 -3.78
CA HIS A 246 -5.41 -29.12 -5.21
C HIS A 246 -5.31 -27.80 -5.97
N ASN A 247 -4.23 -27.66 -6.74
CA ASN A 247 -3.95 -26.47 -7.55
C ASN A 247 -4.26 -26.74 -9.03
N PRO A 248 -4.86 -25.79 -9.76
CA PRO A 248 -5.02 -25.89 -11.20
C PRO A 248 -3.69 -26.02 -11.92
N THR A 249 -3.70 -26.71 -13.06
CA THR A 249 -2.55 -26.77 -13.97
C THR A 249 -2.62 -25.62 -14.97
N LYS A 250 -1.54 -24.86 -15.12
CA LYS A 250 -1.38 -23.87 -16.19
C LYS A 250 -1.02 -24.58 -17.49
N THR A 251 -1.83 -24.39 -18.53
CA THR A 251 -1.55 -24.93 -19.86
C THR A 251 -0.54 -24.03 -20.60
N SER A 252 0.00 -24.51 -21.72
CA SER A 252 0.86 -23.72 -22.62
C SER A 252 0.10 -22.64 -23.41
N THR A 253 -1.23 -22.54 -23.25
CA THR A 253 -2.06 -21.58 -23.97
C THR A 253 -2.34 -20.32 -23.15
N GLY A 254 -2.42 -19.19 -23.86
CA GLY A 254 -2.62 -17.87 -23.25
C GLY A 254 -1.31 -17.18 -22.88
N ASN A 255 -1.30 -15.85 -22.93
CA ASN A 255 -0.17 -15.01 -22.49
C ASN A 255 -0.52 -14.08 -21.31
N GLY A 256 -1.67 -14.31 -20.67
CA GLY A 256 -2.12 -13.53 -19.51
C GLY A 256 -2.74 -12.19 -19.85
N THR A 257 -3.01 -11.89 -21.12
CA THR A 257 -3.71 -10.65 -21.54
C THR A 257 -5.22 -10.84 -21.55
N LYS A 258 -5.98 -9.75 -21.62
CA LYS A 258 -7.44 -9.80 -21.75
C LYS A 258 -7.90 -10.66 -22.93
N GLU A 259 -7.27 -10.49 -24.10
CA GLU A 259 -7.65 -11.23 -25.31
C GLU A 259 -7.19 -12.69 -25.31
N SER A 260 -6.12 -12.98 -24.57
CA SER A 260 -5.46 -14.29 -24.49
C SER A 260 -5.10 -14.59 -23.01
N PRO A 261 -6.11 -14.85 -22.16
CA PRO A 261 -5.90 -15.11 -20.74
C PRO A 261 -5.11 -16.40 -20.54
N TYR A 262 -4.33 -16.51 -19.47
CA TYR A 262 -3.72 -17.79 -19.10
C TYR A 262 -4.81 -18.83 -18.86
N ALA A 263 -4.71 -19.96 -19.56
CA ALA A 263 -5.65 -21.06 -19.41
C ALA A 263 -5.18 -22.02 -18.32
N LEU A 264 -6.03 -22.19 -17.31
CA LEU A 264 -5.84 -23.06 -16.16
C LEU A 264 -6.86 -24.20 -16.22
N THR A 265 -6.46 -25.40 -15.84
CA THR A 265 -7.33 -26.58 -15.87
C THR A 265 -7.35 -27.34 -14.55
N MET A 266 -8.53 -27.84 -14.19
CA MET A 266 -8.75 -28.86 -13.17
C MET A 266 -9.33 -30.08 -13.89
N THR A 267 -8.64 -31.22 -13.80
CA THR A 267 -8.91 -32.40 -14.62
C THR A 267 -9.38 -33.56 -13.76
N LYS A 268 -10.40 -34.27 -14.23
CA LYS A 268 -10.85 -35.54 -13.67
C LYS A 268 -9.71 -36.54 -13.50
N GLY A 269 -9.70 -37.23 -12.36
CA GLY A 269 -8.68 -38.22 -12.02
C GLY A 269 -7.32 -37.62 -11.70
N THR A 270 -7.19 -36.29 -11.67
CA THR A 270 -5.97 -35.58 -11.28
C THR A 270 -6.24 -34.63 -10.12
N GLU A 271 -6.97 -33.54 -10.37
CA GLU A 271 -7.39 -32.60 -9.32
C GLU A 271 -8.85 -32.79 -8.91
N LEU A 272 -9.65 -33.35 -9.81
CA LEU A 272 -11.05 -33.64 -9.58
C LEU A 272 -11.25 -35.13 -9.36
N ASP A 273 -12.20 -35.47 -8.50
CA ASP A 273 -12.55 -36.83 -8.14
C ASP A 273 -12.92 -37.65 -9.38
N ASN A 274 -12.62 -38.96 -9.41
CA ASN A 274 -13.02 -39.85 -10.51
C ASN A 274 -14.55 -39.96 -10.71
N SER A 275 -15.34 -39.65 -9.68
CA SER A 275 -16.79 -39.51 -9.76
C SER A 275 -17.23 -38.17 -10.36
N TYR A 276 -16.31 -37.24 -10.64
CA TYR A 276 -16.64 -36.01 -11.34
C TYR A 276 -17.21 -36.34 -12.72
N VAL A 277 -18.46 -35.94 -12.91
CA VAL A 277 -19.18 -36.04 -14.16
C VAL A 277 -19.80 -34.67 -14.39
N ILE A 278 -19.57 -34.12 -15.57
CA ILE A 278 -20.24 -32.89 -16.00
C ILE A 278 -21.62 -33.32 -16.54
N ASN A 279 -22.61 -33.43 -15.66
CA ASN A 279 -24.01 -33.68 -15.97
C ASN A 279 -24.90 -32.85 -15.04
N SER A 280 -26.16 -32.63 -15.40
CA SER A 280 -27.19 -31.67 -14.94
C SER A 280 -27.27 -31.23 -13.46
N THR A 281 -26.57 -31.91 -12.55
CA THR A 281 -26.41 -31.45 -11.17
C THR A 281 -25.19 -30.55 -11.08
N ALA A 282 -25.43 -29.25 -10.88
CA ALA A 282 -24.38 -28.25 -10.82
C ALA A 282 -23.32 -28.60 -9.77
N ALA A 283 -22.08 -28.84 -10.21
CA ALA A 283 -20.95 -28.97 -9.29
C ALA A 283 -20.56 -27.58 -8.79
N SER A 284 -20.51 -27.40 -7.47
CA SER A 284 -20.15 -26.13 -6.85
C SER A 284 -18.68 -26.11 -6.47
N PHE A 285 -18.00 -25.00 -6.72
CA PHE A 285 -16.59 -24.81 -6.38
C PHE A 285 -16.35 -23.46 -5.73
N LYS A 286 -15.28 -23.38 -4.94
CA LYS A 286 -14.76 -22.16 -4.31
C LYS A 286 -13.29 -22.36 -3.97
N ALA A 287 -12.41 -21.44 -4.33
CA ALA A 287 -11.02 -21.49 -3.90
C ALA A 287 -10.93 -21.30 -2.38
N ASP A 288 -10.30 -22.27 -1.71
CA ASP A 288 -10.02 -22.23 -0.27
C ASP A 288 -8.68 -21.54 0.02
N ALA A 289 -7.74 -21.61 -0.92
CA ALA A 289 -6.45 -20.96 -0.85
C ALA A 289 -6.28 -19.98 -2.02
N LEU A 290 -5.98 -18.73 -1.71
CA LEU A 290 -5.63 -17.71 -2.69
C LEU A 290 -4.44 -16.88 -2.17
N THR A 291 -3.32 -16.97 -2.87
CA THR A 291 -2.13 -16.15 -2.60
C THR A 291 -1.85 -15.29 -3.82
N LEU A 292 -1.94 -13.97 -3.62
CA LEU A 292 -1.68 -12.97 -4.65
C LEU A 292 -0.30 -12.33 -4.43
N PRO A 293 0.33 -11.80 -5.50
CA PRO A 293 1.47 -10.89 -5.35
C PRO A 293 1.19 -9.78 -4.33
N ASP A 294 2.24 -9.24 -3.71
CA ASP A 294 2.03 -8.21 -2.70
C ASP A 294 1.38 -6.96 -3.30
N GLY A 295 0.32 -6.49 -2.63
CA GLY A 295 -0.54 -5.42 -3.12
C GLY A 295 -1.45 -5.78 -4.28
N ALA A 296 -1.46 -7.00 -4.83
CA ALA A 296 -2.41 -7.36 -5.89
C ALA A 296 -3.82 -7.68 -5.35
N TYR A 297 -4.83 -7.55 -6.21
CA TYR A 297 -6.23 -7.86 -5.90
C TYR A 297 -6.96 -8.51 -7.09
N ILE A 298 -8.09 -9.17 -6.81
CA ILE A 298 -8.95 -9.76 -7.84
C ILE A 298 -9.97 -8.74 -8.34
N ASP A 299 -10.10 -8.66 -9.66
CA ASP A 299 -11.14 -7.90 -10.35
C ASP A 299 -11.81 -8.77 -11.43
N VAL A 300 -13.09 -8.52 -11.67
CA VAL A 300 -13.93 -9.26 -12.62
C VAL A 300 -14.69 -8.34 -13.58
N THR A 301 -14.44 -7.03 -13.54
CA THR A 301 -15.21 -6.02 -14.30
C THR A 301 -14.71 -5.81 -15.73
N ASP A 302 -13.42 -6.03 -16.00
CA ASP A 302 -12.79 -5.81 -17.31
C ASP A 302 -12.11 -7.08 -17.81
N LEU A 303 -12.99 -8.04 -18.13
CA LEU A 303 -12.67 -9.34 -18.70
C LEU A 303 -13.13 -9.43 -20.15
N LYS A 304 -12.72 -10.50 -20.85
CA LYS A 304 -13.14 -10.72 -22.24
C LYS A 304 -14.61 -11.12 -22.27
N SER A 305 -15.40 -10.38 -23.05
CA SER A 305 -16.79 -10.72 -23.30
C SER A 305 -16.89 -11.92 -24.26
N GLY A 306 -17.97 -12.69 -24.15
CA GLY A 306 -18.27 -13.76 -25.10
C GLY A 306 -17.37 -15.00 -24.99
N ILE A 307 -16.61 -15.19 -23.90
CA ILE A 307 -16.04 -16.51 -23.61
C ILE A 307 -17.18 -17.42 -23.15
N THR A 308 -17.68 -18.24 -24.08
CA THR A 308 -18.73 -19.21 -23.82
C THR A 308 -18.31 -20.12 -22.65
N HIS A 309 -19.27 -20.45 -21.78
CA HIS A 309 -19.08 -21.36 -20.64
C HIS A 309 -18.10 -20.88 -19.55
N HIS A 310 -17.65 -19.62 -19.57
CA HIS A 310 -16.78 -19.05 -18.53
C HIS A 310 -17.34 -17.74 -17.98
N VAL A 311 -17.94 -17.82 -16.78
CA VAL A 311 -18.54 -16.66 -16.14
C VAL A 311 -17.50 -15.79 -15.44
N ALA A 312 -17.71 -14.48 -15.46
CA ALA A 312 -16.91 -13.53 -14.69
C ALA A 312 -17.18 -13.72 -13.19
N LYS A 313 -16.20 -14.22 -12.43
CA LYS A 313 -16.42 -14.57 -11.03
C LYS A 313 -15.12 -14.59 -10.24
N LYS A 314 -15.17 -14.11 -9.00
CA LYS A 314 -14.03 -14.22 -8.09
C LYS A 314 -13.86 -15.68 -7.67
N PRO A 315 -12.66 -16.26 -7.72
CA PRO A 315 -12.46 -17.67 -7.38
C PRO A 315 -12.82 -17.98 -5.92
N THR A 316 -12.79 -16.99 -5.03
CA THR A 316 -13.15 -17.13 -3.61
C THR A 316 -14.64 -17.02 -3.32
N GLU A 317 -15.46 -16.72 -4.31
CA GLU A 317 -16.92 -16.80 -4.20
C GLU A 317 -17.38 -18.15 -4.73
N GLN A 318 -18.43 -18.73 -4.16
CA GLN A 318 -18.99 -19.97 -4.69
C GLN A 318 -19.47 -19.75 -6.14
N PHE A 319 -19.18 -20.72 -6.99
CA PHE A 319 -19.65 -20.76 -8.37
C PHE A 319 -20.04 -22.18 -8.77
N GLU A 320 -20.96 -22.27 -9.72
CA GLU A 320 -21.53 -23.52 -10.19
C GLU A 320 -21.12 -23.78 -11.63
N ILE A 321 -20.79 -25.04 -11.92
CA ILE A 321 -20.48 -25.52 -13.26
C ILE A 321 -21.66 -26.37 -13.74
N LYS A 322 -22.38 -25.91 -14.76
CA LYS A 322 -23.67 -26.46 -15.22
C LYS A 322 -23.66 -27.07 -16.61
N ASP A 323 -22.73 -26.65 -17.48
CA ASP A 323 -22.76 -27.03 -18.89
C ASP A 323 -21.83 -28.20 -19.17
N ASN A 324 -22.25 -29.05 -20.11
CA ASN A 324 -21.59 -30.28 -20.60
C ASN A 324 -20.27 -30.05 -21.37
N ASN A 325 -19.91 -28.80 -21.64
CA ASN A 325 -18.63 -28.44 -22.26
C ASN A 325 -17.69 -27.89 -21.18
N SER A 326 -16.37 -28.07 -21.34
CA SER A 326 -15.33 -27.58 -20.43
C SER A 326 -15.64 -26.15 -19.96
N SER A 327 -16.16 -26.05 -18.73
CA SER A 327 -16.81 -24.85 -18.18
C SER A 327 -16.00 -24.33 -17.01
N GLY A 328 -16.19 -23.06 -16.67
CA GLY A 328 -15.43 -22.48 -15.58
C GLY A 328 -15.68 -21.01 -15.33
N ILE A 329 -14.62 -20.34 -14.89
CA ILE A 329 -14.66 -18.93 -14.54
C ILE A 329 -13.53 -18.17 -15.22
N GLN A 330 -13.72 -16.87 -15.36
CA GLN A 330 -12.68 -15.93 -15.71
C GLN A 330 -12.57 -14.85 -14.64
N PHE A 331 -11.34 -14.43 -14.38
CA PHE A 331 -10.99 -13.38 -13.44
C PHE A 331 -9.65 -12.78 -13.85
N ARG A 332 -9.32 -11.61 -13.28
CA ARG A 332 -7.98 -11.05 -13.40
C ARG A 332 -7.41 -10.73 -12.04
N VAL A 333 -6.09 -10.83 -11.94
CA VAL A 333 -5.31 -10.30 -10.83
C VAL A 333 -4.78 -8.96 -11.30
N VAL A 334 -5.09 -7.89 -10.57
CA VAL A 334 -4.58 -6.54 -10.83
C VAL A 334 -3.46 -6.25 -9.84
N ALA A 335 -2.33 -5.76 -10.34
CA ALA A 335 -1.16 -5.42 -9.53
C ALA A 335 -1.45 -4.24 -8.60
N GLN A 336 -0.51 -3.99 -7.69
CA GLN A 336 -0.58 -2.88 -6.73
C GLN A 336 -0.78 -1.53 -7.43
N ASP A 337 -0.18 -1.33 -8.61
CA ASP A 337 -0.29 -0.09 -9.38
C ASP A 337 -1.72 0.23 -9.86
N GLY A 338 -2.62 -0.76 -9.87
CA GLY A 338 -4.01 -0.64 -10.33
C GLY A 338 -4.17 -0.60 -11.85
N LYS A 339 -3.10 -0.86 -12.62
CA LYS A 339 -3.08 -0.79 -14.08
C LYS A 339 -2.63 -2.10 -14.71
N THR A 340 -1.51 -2.66 -14.24
CA THR A 340 -1.03 -3.94 -14.73
C THR A 340 -1.96 -5.05 -14.24
N ALA A 341 -2.39 -5.92 -15.13
CA ALA A 341 -3.25 -7.04 -14.78
C ALA A 341 -2.87 -8.29 -15.58
N THR A 342 -3.04 -9.45 -14.95
CA THR A 342 -2.94 -10.75 -15.59
C THR A 342 -4.32 -11.40 -15.58
N HIS A 343 -4.80 -11.82 -16.74
CA HIS A 343 -6.11 -12.44 -16.93
C HIS A 343 -6.00 -13.96 -16.94
N TYR A 344 -6.96 -14.61 -16.29
CA TYR A 344 -7.03 -16.06 -16.14
C TYR A 344 -8.37 -16.59 -16.60
N LYS A 345 -8.32 -17.77 -17.22
CA LYS A 345 -9.47 -18.60 -17.55
C LYS A 345 -9.27 -19.94 -16.87
N LEU A 346 -10.04 -20.23 -15.84
CA LEU A 346 -10.03 -21.52 -15.14
C LEU A 346 -11.12 -22.41 -15.70
N THR A 347 -10.78 -23.63 -16.09
CA THR A 347 -11.67 -24.60 -16.71
C THR A 347 -11.67 -25.90 -15.92
N PHE A 348 -12.86 -26.46 -15.67
CA PHE A 348 -13.05 -27.77 -15.08
C PHE A 348 -13.41 -28.77 -16.19
N THR A 349 -12.64 -29.84 -16.33
CA THR A 349 -12.78 -30.82 -17.42
C THR A 349 -12.96 -32.25 -16.89
N ALA A 350 -13.84 -33.01 -17.55
CA ALA A 350 -14.09 -34.42 -17.27
C ALA A 350 -13.23 -35.38 -18.11
N SER A 351 -12.44 -34.85 -19.04
CA SER A 351 -11.59 -35.57 -20.00
C SER A 351 -10.17 -35.03 -20.00
#